data_AF-A0A4R1L0D7-F1
#
_entry.id   AF-A0A4R1L0D7-F1
#
_cell.length_a   1.000
_cell.length_b   1.000
_cell.length_c   1.000
_cell.angle_alpha   90.00
_cell.angle_beta   90.00
_cell.angle_gamma   90.00
#
_symmetry.space_group_name_H-M   'P 1'
#
loop_
_entity.id
_entity.type
_entity.pdbx_description
1 polymer ?
#
loop_
_entity_poly.entity_id
_entity_poly.type
_entity_poly.pdbx_seq_one_letter_code
_entity_poly.pdbx_strand_id
1 'polypeptide(L)'
;MCSPDMISFYNRLIIMPLFSRIPFDKKQIENAIAELEKQTSAELRVYIERHLPKNTENLDRALTIFNQLEMHKTVARNAVLIYIAHKDQQCFILGDQGIHQFVGDEFWHKQCQSMISYFKEKQYTIGIVSVIEQIGEELSIHFPIQPDDANELPNEVIIND
;
A
#
# COMPACT_ATOMS: atom_id res chain seq x y z
N MET A 1 64.58 -17.59 -5.29
CA MET A 1 63.14 -17.57 -5.65
C MET A 1 62.40 -16.94 -4.47
N CYS A 2 61.68 -15.84 -4.74
CA CYS A 2 61.12 -14.93 -3.75
C CYS A 2 59.85 -15.45 -3.06
N SER A 3 59.76 -15.14 -1.75
CA SER A 3 58.61 -14.75 -0.89
C SER A 3 57.31 -15.59 -0.79
N PRO A 4 56.77 -15.79 0.43
CA PRO A 4 55.42 -16.33 0.67
C PRO A 4 54.35 -15.23 0.62
N ASP A 5 53.33 -15.39 -0.23
CA ASP A 5 52.28 -14.37 -0.41
C ASP A 5 51.14 -14.48 0.62
N MET A 6 51.16 -13.45 1.46
CA MET A 6 50.31 -13.07 2.57
C MET A 6 48.91 -12.63 2.09
N ILE A 7 48.21 -13.38 1.23
CA ILE A 7 46.86 -13.01 0.73
C ILE A 7 45.97 -14.26 0.59
N SER A 8 45.51 -14.81 1.70
CA SER A 8 44.17 -15.44 1.75
C SER A 8 43.65 -15.48 3.20
N PHE A 9 43.94 -14.41 3.95
CA PHE A 9 43.51 -14.26 5.34
C PHE A 9 42.26 -13.37 5.47
N TYR A 10 41.77 -12.75 4.39
CA TYR A 10 40.56 -11.94 4.39
C TYR A 10 39.86 -12.02 3.03
N ASN A 11 38.80 -12.83 2.94
CA ASN A 11 37.55 -12.47 2.26
C ASN A 11 36.64 -13.70 2.15
N ARG A 12 35.75 -13.84 3.12
CA ARG A 12 34.33 -14.09 2.84
C ARG A 12 33.56 -13.29 3.89
N LEU A 13 33.43 -11.99 3.62
CA LEU A 13 32.40 -11.15 4.22
C LEU A 13 31.09 -11.93 4.17
N ILE A 14 30.55 -12.29 5.33
CA ILE A 14 29.12 -12.55 5.46
C ILE A 14 28.47 -11.19 5.22
N ILE A 15 27.98 -10.94 4.01
CA ILE A 15 27.05 -9.84 3.76
C ILE A 15 25.75 -10.21 4.47
N MET A 16 25.64 -9.90 5.76
CA MET A 16 24.34 -9.71 6.38
C MET A 16 23.85 -8.34 5.91
N PRO A 17 22.76 -8.22 5.14
CA PRO A 17 22.17 -6.93 4.84
C PRO A 17 21.56 -6.40 6.15
N LEU A 18 22.36 -5.73 6.96
CA LEU A 18 21.96 -5.17 8.25
C LEU A 18 21.08 -3.91 8.07
N PHE A 19 21.00 -3.37 6.85
CA PHE A 19 20.30 -2.12 6.57
C PHE A 19 19.36 -2.29 5.36
N SER A 20 18.08 -1.98 5.59
CA SER A 20 16.95 -1.98 4.64
C SER A 20 16.09 -3.26 4.62
N ARG A 21 15.60 -3.70 5.78
CA ARG A 21 14.31 -4.41 5.80
C ARG A 21 13.21 -3.36 5.79
N ILE A 22 12.47 -3.32 4.69
CA ILE A 22 11.26 -2.52 4.57
C ILE A 22 10.33 -2.89 5.75
N PRO A 23 9.78 -1.94 6.51
CA PRO A 23 9.08 -2.24 7.77
C PRO A 23 7.64 -2.74 7.56
N PHE A 24 7.33 -3.27 6.38
CA PHE A 24 6.01 -3.74 5.98
C PHE A 24 6.05 -5.24 5.76
N ASP A 25 5.21 -5.98 6.49
CA ASP A 25 4.84 -7.34 6.12
C ASP A 25 3.88 -7.32 4.92
N LYS A 26 4.43 -7.49 3.72
CA LYS A 26 3.69 -7.52 2.45
C LYS A 26 2.55 -8.55 2.49
N LYS A 27 2.82 -9.76 2.97
CA LYS A 27 1.85 -10.86 2.96
C LYS A 27 0.67 -10.58 3.88
N GLN A 28 0.93 -9.99 5.04
CA GLN A 28 -0.15 -9.62 5.97
C GLN A 28 -1.08 -8.57 5.35
N ILE A 29 -0.54 -7.60 4.61
CA ILE A 29 -1.33 -6.58 3.92
C ILE A 29 -2.14 -7.21 2.77
N GLU A 30 -1.51 -8.05 1.94
CA GLU A 30 -2.19 -8.78 0.85
C GLU A 30 -3.35 -9.64 1.37
N ASN A 31 -3.16 -10.33 2.50
CA ASN A 31 -4.22 -11.09 3.15
C ASN A 31 -5.37 -10.18 3.62
N ALA A 32 -5.07 -8.99 4.18
CA ALA A 32 -6.11 -8.06 4.60
C ALA A 32 -6.94 -7.54 3.40
N ILE A 33 -6.30 -7.29 2.26
CA ILE A 33 -7.00 -6.94 1.01
C ILE A 33 -7.91 -8.10 0.59
N ALA A 34 -7.42 -9.34 0.60
CA ALA A 34 -8.22 -10.50 0.27
C ALA A 34 -9.39 -10.76 1.24
N GLU A 35 -9.28 -10.39 2.52
CA GLU A 35 -10.42 -10.46 3.45
C GLU A 35 -11.44 -9.32 3.25
N LEU A 36 -11.00 -8.15 2.81
CA LEU A 36 -11.89 -7.04 2.41
C LEU A 36 -12.76 -7.43 1.20
N GLU A 37 -12.15 -8.03 0.18
CA GLU A 37 -12.83 -8.50 -1.05
C GLU A 37 -13.77 -9.70 -0.82
N LYS A 38 -13.89 -10.18 0.43
CA LYS A 38 -14.94 -11.14 0.84
C LYS A 38 -16.15 -10.46 1.48
N GLN A 39 -16.13 -9.15 1.62
CA GLN A 39 -17.18 -8.36 2.27
C GLN A 39 -17.77 -7.31 1.33
N THR A 40 -16.96 -6.79 0.42
CA THR A 40 -17.35 -5.77 -0.55
C THR A 40 -16.89 -6.15 -1.96
N SER A 41 -17.63 -5.71 -2.99
CA SER A 41 -17.20 -5.80 -4.39
C SER A 41 -16.20 -4.69 -4.76
N ALA A 42 -15.84 -3.82 -3.82
CA ALA A 42 -14.81 -2.81 -4.02
C ALA A 42 -13.42 -3.45 -4.08
N GLU A 43 -12.62 -2.97 -5.03
CA GLU A 43 -11.26 -3.43 -5.26
C GLU A 43 -10.26 -2.51 -4.57
N LEU A 44 -9.30 -3.06 -3.82
CA LEU A 44 -8.32 -2.25 -3.10
C LEU A 44 -6.88 -2.61 -3.46
N ARG A 45 -6.07 -1.59 -3.74
CA ARG A 45 -4.62 -1.76 -3.93
C ARG A 45 -3.82 -0.88 -3.00
N VAL A 46 -2.66 -1.39 -2.59
CA VAL A 46 -1.70 -0.67 -1.77
C VAL A 46 -0.40 -0.46 -2.56
N TYR A 47 0.03 0.79 -2.64
CA TYR A 47 1.29 1.18 -3.24
C TYR A 47 2.17 1.90 -2.21
N ILE A 48 3.37 1.40 -2.01
CA ILE A 48 4.32 1.92 -1.03
C ILE A 48 5.58 2.31 -1.76
N GLU A 49 6.02 3.56 -1.58
CA GLU A 49 7.36 3.99 -1.96
C GLU A 49 8.15 4.56 -0.78
N ARG A 50 9.47 4.61 -0.93
CA ARG A 50 10.36 5.14 0.10
C ARG A 50 10.16 6.63 0.30
N HIS A 51 10.28 7.38 -0.78
CA HIS A 51 10.13 8.83 -0.82
C HIS A 51 9.28 9.22 -2.03
N LEU A 52 8.63 10.38 -1.93
CA LEU A 52 8.04 11.07 -3.07
C LEU A 52 9.11 11.43 -4.10
N PRO A 53 8.82 11.33 -5.40
CA PRO A 53 9.71 11.83 -6.42
C PRO A 53 9.90 13.34 -6.26
N LYS A 54 11.14 13.81 -6.48
CA LYS A 54 11.46 15.24 -6.39
C LYS A 54 10.56 16.05 -7.33
N ASN A 55 10.15 17.23 -6.87
CA ASN A 55 9.31 18.18 -7.63
C ASN A 55 7.94 17.63 -8.06
N THR A 56 7.40 16.63 -7.36
CA THR A 56 6.04 16.14 -7.61
C THR A 56 5.11 16.67 -6.52
N GLU A 57 3.96 17.22 -6.92
CA GLU A 57 2.90 17.53 -5.96
C GLU A 57 2.31 16.22 -5.42
N ASN A 58 2.10 16.15 -4.12
CA ASN A 58 1.87 14.87 -3.43
C ASN A 58 0.62 14.12 -3.96
N LEU A 59 -0.44 14.86 -4.28
CA LEU A 59 -1.68 14.29 -4.83
C LEU A 59 -1.49 13.81 -6.28
N ASP A 60 -0.75 14.55 -7.11
CA ASP A 60 -0.48 14.19 -8.50
C ASP A 60 0.25 12.85 -8.61
N ARG A 61 1.14 12.56 -7.65
CA ARG A 61 1.82 11.26 -7.59
C ARG A 61 0.82 10.13 -7.38
N ALA A 62 -0.07 10.25 -6.39
CA ALA A 62 -1.07 9.24 -6.10
C ALA A 62 -2.03 9.04 -7.29
N LEU A 63 -2.48 10.12 -7.94
CA LEU A 63 -3.31 10.07 -9.16
C LEU A 63 -2.57 9.40 -10.32
N THR A 64 -1.27 9.67 -10.49
CA THR A 64 -0.44 9.02 -11.50
C THR A 64 -0.39 7.51 -11.27
N ILE A 65 -0.15 7.08 -10.02
CA ILE A 65 -0.16 5.65 -9.66
C ILE A 65 -1.54 5.04 -9.92
N PHE A 66 -2.62 5.71 -9.52
CA PHE A 66 -3.99 5.25 -9.76
C PHE A 66 -4.25 4.94 -11.24
N ASN A 67 -3.80 5.82 -12.13
CA ASN A 67 -3.90 5.64 -13.57
C ASN A 67 -2.99 4.53 -14.11
N GLN A 68 -1.73 4.47 -13.66
CA GLN A 68 -0.76 3.44 -14.06
C GLN A 68 -1.20 2.03 -13.69
N LEU A 69 -1.88 1.90 -12.54
CA LEU A 69 -2.43 0.64 -12.05
C LEU A 69 -3.79 0.30 -12.67
N GLU A 70 -4.26 1.11 -13.61
CA GLU A 70 -5.53 0.95 -14.34
C GLU A 70 -6.75 0.79 -13.41
N MET A 71 -6.69 1.37 -12.21
CA MET A 71 -7.72 1.24 -11.17
C MET A 71 -9.11 1.68 -11.65
N HIS A 72 -9.15 2.60 -12.61
CA HIS A 72 -10.35 3.12 -13.24
C HIS A 72 -11.08 2.11 -14.15
N LYS A 73 -10.52 0.92 -14.38
CA LYS A 73 -11.13 -0.09 -15.26
C LYS A 73 -12.13 -1.01 -14.57
N THR A 74 -12.30 -0.88 -13.25
CA THR A 74 -13.36 -1.59 -12.51
C THR A 74 -14.73 -1.25 -13.11
N VAL A 75 -15.59 -2.26 -13.28
CA VAL A 75 -16.90 -2.08 -13.91
C VAL A 75 -17.75 -1.07 -13.13
N ALA A 76 -17.72 -1.18 -11.80
CA ALA A 76 -18.50 -0.32 -10.91
C ALA A 76 -17.79 1.00 -10.54
N ARG A 77 -16.58 1.26 -11.08
CA ARG A 77 -15.76 2.43 -10.71
C ARG A 77 -15.60 2.54 -9.20
N ASN A 78 -15.31 1.40 -8.55
CA ASN A 78 -15.29 1.23 -7.10
C ASN A 78 -13.91 0.78 -6.59
N ALA A 79 -12.87 1.26 -7.26
CA ALA A 79 -11.48 1.02 -6.88
C ALA A 79 -11.00 1.99 -5.80
N VAL A 80 -10.19 1.50 -4.86
CA VAL A 80 -9.46 2.30 -3.86
C VAL A 80 -7.96 2.08 -3.96
N LEU A 81 -7.20 3.18 -3.99
CA LEU A 81 -5.75 3.16 -3.85
C LEU A 81 -5.36 3.72 -2.49
N ILE A 82 -4.64 2.93 -1.69
CA ILE A 82 -3.84 3.43 -0.57
C ILE A 82 -2.41 3.66 -1.08
N TYR A 83 -2.00 4.92 -1.17
CA TYR A 83 -0.65 5.30 -1.55
C TYR A 83 0.12 5.81 -0.32
N ILE A 84 1.36 5.34 -0.14
CA ILE A 84 2.20 5.62 1.02
C ILE A 84 3.63 6.00 0.58
N ALA A 85 4.10 7.18 1.02
CA ALA A 85 5.52 7.55 0.98
C ALA A 85 6.08 7.54 2.41
N HIS A 86 6.61 6.39 2.83
CA HIS A 86 6.74 6.09 4.26
C HIS A 86 7.86 6.85 4.99
N LYS A 87 8.94 7.25 4.29
CA LYS A 87 9.98 8.10 4.89
C LYS A 87 9.56 9.56 4.96
N ASP A 88 8.64 9.98 4.10
CA ASP A 88 8.08 11.35 4.09
C ASP A 88 6.82 11.47 4.96
N GLN A 89 6.39 10.37 5.59
CA GLN A 89 5.19 10.29 6.43
C GLN A 89 3.93 10.80 5.72
N GLN A 90 3.83 10.53 4.41
CA GLN A 90 2.68 10.92 3.61
C GLN A 90 1.83 9.71 3.23
N CYS A 91 0.52 9.90 3.28
CA CYS A 91 -0.48 8.91 2.91
C CYS A 91 -1.61 9.60 2.16
N PHE A 92 -2.00 9.01 1.03
CA PHE A 92 -3.16 9.41 0.23
C PHE A 92 -4.03 8.19 0.01
N ILE A 93 -5.34 8.35 0.24
CA ILE A 93 -6.33 7.34 -0.08
C ILE A 93 -7.23 7.92 -1.16
N LEU A 94 -7.27 7.27 -2.32
CA LEU A 94 -8.03 7.71 -3.48
C LEU A 94 -9.09 6.67 -3.78
N GLY A 95 -10.35 7.05 -3.67
CA GLY A 95 -11.48 6.29 -4.22
C GLY A 95 -11.80 6.75 -5.64
N ASP A 96 -12.17 5.82 -6.51
CA ASP A 96 -12.70 6.15 -7.84
C ASP A 96 -14.08 6.82 -7.75
N GLN A 97 -14.59 7.31 -8.88
CA GLN A 97 -15.82 8.09 -8.96
C GLN A 97 -17.04 7.38 -8.35
N GLY A 98 -17.17 6.06 -8.53
CA GLY A 98 -18.27 5.28 -7.98
C GLY A 98 -18.25 5.27 -6.45
N ILE A 99 -17.07 5.30 -5.83
CA ILE A 99 -16.89 5.35 -4.37
C ILE A 99 -17.07 6.76 -3.82
N HIS A 100 -16.50 7.78 -4.49
CA HIS A 100 -16.47 9.14 -3.98
C HIS A 100 -17.87 9.74 -3.72
N GLN A 101 -18.88 9.29 -4.45
CA GLN A 101 -20.26 9.74 -4.23
C GLN A 101 -20.89 9.25 -2.91
N PHE A 102 -20.31 8.22 -2.27
CA PHE A 102 -20.83 7.61 -1.04
C PHE A 102 -19.99 7.98 0.18
N VAL A 103 -18.67 8.05 0.01
CA VAL A 103 -17.71 8.34 1.09
C VAL A 103 -17.00 9.66 0.82
N GLY A 104 -17.38 10.67 1.60
CA GLY A 104 -16.84 12.03 1.50
C GLY A 104 -15.41 12.16 2.03
N ASP A 105 -14.80 13.32 1.77
CA ASP A 105 -13.39 13.61 2.09
C ASP A 105 -13.02 13.40 3.57
N GLU A 106 -13.97 13.62 4.48
CA GLU A 106 -13.78 13.43 5.92
C GLU A 106 -13.43 11.97 6.27
N PHE A 107 -14.04 11.00 5.57
CA PHE A 107 -13.76 9.58 5.77
C PHE A 107 -12.30 9.27 5.43
N TRP A 108 -11.84 9.65 4.23
CA TRP A 108 -10.46 9.44 3.79
C TRP A 108 -9.45 10.14 4.69
N HIS A 109 -9.77 11.37 5.11
CA HIS A 109 -8.92 12.11 6.02
C HIS A 109 -8.75 11.39 7.37
N LYS A 110 -9.86 10.88 7.94
CA LYS A 110 -9.83 10.09 9.17
C LYS A 110 -8.96 8.83 9.02
N GLN A 111 -9.08 8.12 7.90
CA GLN A 111 -8.28 6.92 7.65
C GLN A 111 -6.78 7.23 7.50
N CYS A 112 -6.42 8.29 6.77
CA CYS A 112 -5.03 8.75 6.70
C CYS A 112 -4.48 9.15 8.09
N GLN A 113 -5.26 9.87 8.90
CA GLN A 113 -4.85 10.25 10.25
C GLN A 113 -4.62 9.03 11.15
N SER A 114 -5.52 8.04 11.07
CA SER A 114 -5.38 6.76 11.77
C SER A 114 -4.09 6.04 11.35
N MET A 115 -3.81 5.94 10.05
CA MET A 115 -2.59 5.30 9.57
C MET A 115 -1.32 6.01 10.07
N ILE A 116 -1.33 7.35 10.04
CA ILE A 116 -0.21 8.18 10.51
C ILE A 116 0.04 7.99 12.02
N SER A 117 -1.00 7.78 12.84
CA SER A 117 -0.81 7.55 14.28
C SER A 117 -0.05 6.24 14.54
N TYR A 118 -0.42 5.15 13.87
CA TYR A 118 0.32 3.88 13.92
C TYR A 118 1.77 4.03 13.43
N PHE A 119 2.00 4.83 12.39
CA PHE A 119 3.35 5.04 11.84
C PHE A 119 4.26 5.78 12.82
N LYS A 120 3.72 6.72 13.61
CA LYS A 120 4.48 7.39 14.69
C LYS A 120 4.96 6.40 15.75
N GLU A 121 4.22 5.32 15.98
CA GLU A 121 4.55 4.24 16.91
C GLU A 121 5.36 3.11 16.25
N LYS A 122 5.76 3.27 14.97
CA LYS A 122 6.45 2.24 14.16
C LYS A 122 5.63 0.97 13.95
N GLN A 123 4.31 1.04 14.10
CA GLN A 123 3.37 -0.05 13.89
C GLN A 123 2.83 -0.04 12.45
N TYR A 124 3.74 -0.08 11.47
CA TYR A 124 3.42 0.17 10.07
C TYR A 124 2.39 -0.78 9.46
N THR A 125 2.66 -2.09 9.49
CA THR A 125 1.73 -3.10 8.96
C THR A 125 0.38 -3.06 9.66
N ILE A 126 0.38 -2.91 10.98
CA ILE A 126 -0.85 -2.84 11.78
C ILE A 126 -1.70 -1.65 11.33
N GLY A 127 -1.09 -0.48 11.13
CA GLY A 127 -1.79 0.70 10.66
C GLY A 127 -2.41 0.55 9.28
N ILE A 128 -1.72 -0.12 8.35
CA ILE A 128 -2.25 -0.38 7.00
C ILE A 128 -3.42 -1.36 7.08
N VAL A 129 -3.25 -2.49 7.77
CA VAL A 129 -4.30 -3.52 7.93
C VAL A 129 -5.54 -2.93 8.59
N SER A 130 -5.38 -2.16 9.67
CA SER A 130 -6.50 -1.52 10.38
C SER A 130 -7.28 -0.53 9.52
N VAL A 131 -6.61 0.18 8.60
CA VAL A 131 -7.30 1.06 7.65
C VAL A 131 -7.99 0.26 6.55
N ILE A 132 -7.39 -0.82 6.06
CA ILE A 132 -8.04 -1.71 5.08
C ILE A 132 -9.34 -2.27 5.69
N GLU A 133 -9.29 -2.78 6.92
CA GLU A 133 -10.49 -3.29 7.62
C GLU A 133 -11.59 -2.23 7.70
N GLN A 134 -11.26 -1.01 8.13
CA GLN A 134 -12.24 0.10 8.23
C GLN A 134 -12.81 0.53 6.87
N ILE A 135 -12.00 0.50 5.82
CA ILE A 135 -12.46 0.77 4.45
C ILE A 135 -13.42 -0.35 4.01
N GLY A 136 -13.08 -1.61 4.28
CA GLY A 136 -13.93 -2.75 3.95
C GLY A 136 -15.30 -2.70 4.64
N GLU A 137 -15.32 -2.38 5.94
CA GLU A 137 -16.55 -2.19 6.71
C GLU A 137 -17.46 -1.13 6.07
N GLU A 138 -16.91 0.07 5.79
CA GLU A 138 -17.68 1.16 5.19
C GLU A 138 -18.16 0.83 3.78
N LEU A 139 -17.27 0.28 2.93
CA LEU A 139 -17.61 -0.01 1.54
C LEU A 139 -18.57 -1.20 1.40
N SER A 140 -18.61 -2.13 2.36
CA SER A 140 -19.57 -3.24 2.34
C SER A 140 -21.04 -2.77 2.40
N ILE A 141 -21.28 -1.58 2.96
CA ILE A 141 -22.62 -0.97 3.04
C ILE A 141 -23.10 -0.50 1.66
N HIS A 142 -22.18 0.01 0.85
CA HIS A 142 -22.48 0.64 -0.45
C HIS A 142 -22.23 -0.27 -1.64
N PHE A 143 -21.26 -1.18 -1.51
CA PHE A 143 -20.81 -2.13 -2.51
C PHE A 143 -20.75 -3.54 -1.90
N PRO A 144 -21.89 -4.11 -1.47
CA PRO A 144 -21.90 -5.48 -0.98
C PRO A 144 -21.56 -6.48 -2.10
N ILE A 145 -20.87 -7.57 -1.75
CA ILE A 145 -20.56 -8.64 -2.72
C ILE A 145 -21.81 -9.17 -3.38
N GLN A 146 -21.71 -9.36 -4.69
CA GLN A 146 -22.73 -10.03 -5.49
C GLN A 146 -22.30 -11.46 -5.85
N PRO A 147 -23.24 -12.38 -6.13
CA PRO A 147 -22.89 -13.77 -6.48
C PRO A 147 -22.04 -13.93 -7.75
N ASP A 148 -22.09 -12.95 -8.64
CA ASP A 148 -21.34 -12.88 -9.90
C ASP A 148 -20.11 -11.97 -9.83
N ASP A 149 -19.77 -11.51 -8.61
CA ASP A 149 -18.59 -10.68 -8.38
C ASP A 149 -17.32 -11.46 -8.69
N ALA A 150 -16.45 -10.84 -9.48
CA ALA A 150 -15.17 -11.39 -9.89
C ALA A 150 -14.11 -10.38 -9.50
N ASN A 151 -13.02 -10.87 -8.90
CA ASN A 151 -11.87 -10.02 -8.60
C ASN A 151 -11.33 -9.40 -9.90
N GLU A 152 -11.42 -8.08 -10.00
CA GLU A 152 -11.04 -7.28 -11.16
C GLU A 152 -9.59 -6.78 -11.08
N LEU A 153 -9.03 -6.62 -9.88
CA LEU A 153 -7.68 -6.09 -9.66
C LEU A 153 -6.83 -6.99 -8.73
N PRO A 154 -5.52 -7.10 -8.97
CA PRO A 154 -4.67 -7.95 -8.15
C PRO A 154 -4.43 -7.33 -6.76
N ASN A 155 -4.51 -8.18 -5.74
CA ASN A 155 -4.29 -7.86 -4.32
C ASN A 155 -2.81 -7.66 -4.00
N GLU A 156 -1.91 -7.78 -4.99
CA GLU A 156 -0.48 -7.61 -4.82
C GLU A 156 -0.16 -6.19 -4.31
N VAL A 157 0.56 -6.15 -3.18
CA VAL A 157 1.11 -4.90 -2.65
C VAL A 157 2.39 -4.57 -3.41
N ILE A 158 2.42 -3.39 -4.02
CA ILE A 158 3.59 -2.89 -4.73
C ILE A 158 4.45 -2.09 -3.76
N ILE A 159 5.71 -2.50 -3.63
CA ILE A 159 6.69 -1.84 -2.77
C ILE A 159 7.90 -1.44 -3.61
N ASN A 160 8.11 -0.14 -3.76
CA ASN A 160 9.25 0.46 -4.45
C ASN A 160 10.20 1.10 -3.42
N ASP A 161 11.39 0.51 -3.24
CA ASP A 161 12.45 1.05 -2.36
C ASP A 161 13.29 2.14 -3.05
#